data_AF-A0A4R9BSQ5-F1
#
_entry.id   AF-A0A4R9BSQ5-F1
#
_cell.length_a   1.000
_cell.length_b   1.000
_cell.length_c   1.000
_cell.angle_alpha   90.00
_cell.angle_beta   90.00
_cell.angle_gamma   90.00
#
_symmetry.space_group_name_H-M   'P 1'
#
loop_
_entity.id
_entity.type
_entity.pdbx_description
1 polymer ?
#
loop_
_entity_poly.entity_id
_entity_poly.type
_entity_poly.pdbx_seq_one_letter_code
_entity_poly.pdbx_strand_id
1 'polypeptide(L)'
;MDRVEVLLYGQDRNERLAMLRTQRNLLFTLHAEITAGRRHLGMLDPSEAWSSRSQREYSFRVAEMLADLDVVLHYLDDALASVRRHIHEEERMCLA
;
A
#
# COMPACT_ATOMS: atom_id res chain seq x y z
N MET A 1 5.15 47.41 -1.86
CA MET A 1 5.94 46.16 -1.89
C MET A 1 4.98 45.04 -1.51
N ASP A 2 4.27 44.47 -2.48
CA ASP A 2 3.05 43.70 -2.19
C ASP A 2 2.84 42.53 -3.18
N ARG A 3 3.93 41.83 -3.54
CA ARG A 3 3.90 40.76 -4.55
C ARG A 3 4.73 39.51 -4.21
N VAL A 4 5.36 39.45 -3.03
CA VAL A 4 6.29 38.35 -2.69
C VAL A 4 5.59 37.23 -1.91
N GLU A 5 4.48 37.49 -1.23
CA GLU A 5 3.82 36.49 -0.37
C GLU A 5 2.98 35.46 -1.13
N VAL A 6 2.53 35.76 -2.36
CA VAL A 6 1.63 34.85 -3.12
C VAL A 6 2.37 33.66 -3.75
N LEU A 7 3.70 33.75 -3.96
CA LEU A 7 4.46 32.70 -4.64
C LEU A 7 4.86 31.53 -3.73
N LEU A 8 5.01 31.76 -2.43
CA LEU A 8 5.50 30.74 -1.49
C LEU A 8 4.45 29.68 -1.15
N TYR A 9 3.19 30.07 -1.02
CA TYR A 9 2.09 29.15 -0.70
C TYR A 9 1.81 28.14 -1.84
N GLY A 10 2.04 28.54 -3.09
CA GLY A 10 1.85 27.68 -4.26
C GLY A 10 2.98 26.67 -4.48
N GLN A 11 4.23 27.03 -4.15
CA GLN A 11 5.37 26.11 -4.24
C GLN A 11 5.29 24.99 -3.21
N ASP A 12 5.08 25.33 -1.93
CA ASP A 12 4.96 24.35 -0.84
C ASP A 12 3.79 23.37 -1.09
N ARG A 13 2.67 23.87 -1.62
CA ARG A 13 1.51 23.02 -1.98
C ARG A 13 1.79 22.09 -3.16
N ASN A 14 2.39 22.59 -4.24
CA ASN A 14 2.71 21.76 -5.41
C ASN A 14 3.73 20.67 -5.04
N GLU A 15 4.70 21.00 -4.18
CA GLU A 15 5.68 20.07 -3.62
C GLU A 15 4.98 19.02 -2.75
N ARG A 16 4.05 19.42 -1.87
CA ARG A 16 3.23 18.51 -1.07
C ARG A 16 2.38 17.57 -1.92
N LEU A 17 1.74 18.06 -2.97
CA LEU A 17 0.95 17.23 -3.89
C LEU A 17 1.83 16.24 -4.66
N ALA A 18 3.02 16.66 -5.09
CA ALA A 18 4.00 15.79 -5.73
C ALA A 18 4.50 14.70 -4.77
N MET A 19 4.76 15.04 -3.50
CA MET A 19 5.12 14.10 -2.45
C MET A 19 4.00 13.07 -2.22
N LEU A 20 2.75 13.50 -2.05
CA LEU A 20 1.60 12.61 -1.85
C LEU A 20 1.40 11.66 -3.05
N ARG A 21 1.55 12.15 -4.28
CA ARG A 21 1.48 11.32 -5.50
C ARG A 21 2.61 10.29 -5.55
N THR A 22 3.81 10.66 -5.12
CA THR A 22 4.96 9.76 -5.01
C THR A 22 4.70 8.67 -3.97
N GLN A 23 4.22 9.04 -2.79
CA GLN A 23 3.84 8.10 -1.73
C GLN A 23 2.75 7.14 -2.20
N ARG A 24 1.72 7.64 -2.89
CA ARG A 24 0.66 6.80 -3.47
C ARG A 24 1.24 5.77 -4.44
N ASN A 25 2.13 6.17 -5.33
CA ASN A 25 2.74 5.26 -6.31
C ASN A 25 3.59 4.19 -5.61
N LEU A 26 4.38 4.58 -4.60
CA LEU A 26 5.18 3.63 -3.80
C LEU A 26 4.29 2.60 -3.08
N LEU A 27 3.21 3.06 -2.44
CA LEU A 27 2.23 2.18 -1.78
C LEU A 27 1.56 1.24 -2.78
N PHE A 28 1.21 1.70 -3.98
CA PHE A 28 0.65 0.85 -5.03
C PHE A 28 1.62 -0.24 -5.48
N THR A 29 2.89 0.11 -5.69
CA THR A 29 3.93 -0.87 -6.06
C THR A 29 4.09 -1.91 -4.97
N LEU A 30 4.21 -1.47 -3.71
CA LEU A 30 4.35 -2.37 -2.57
C LEU A 30 3.14 -3.30 -2.42
N HIS A 31 1.93 -2.76 -2.57
CA HIS A 31 0.71 -3.55 -2.56
C HIS A 31 0.71 -4.63 -3.65
N ALA A 32 1.11 -4.27 -4.88
CA ALA A 32 1.18 -5.21 -6.00
C ALA A 32 2.22 -6.32 -5.76
N GLU A 33 3.40 -5.97 -5.24
CA GLU A 33 4.47 -6.91 -4.91
C GLU A 33 4.03 -7.90 -3.83
N ILE A 34 3.43 -7.42 -2.74
CA ILE A 34 2.95 -8.26 -1.65
C ILE A 34 1.79 -9.15 -2.12
N THR A 35 0.88 -8.62 -2.94
CA THR A 35 -0.20 -9.42 -3.55
C THR A 35 0.37 -10.54 -4.40
N ALA A 36 1.41 -10.26 -5.19
CA ALA A 36 2.08 -11.27 -6.02
C ALA A 36 2.78 -12.34 -5.16
N GLY A 37 3.50 -11.91 -4.11
CA GLY A 37 4.14 -12.82 -3.15
C GLY A 37 3.14 -13.73 -2.43
N ARG A 38 2.02 -13.17 -1.97
CA ARG A 38 0.91 -13.92 -1.37
C ARG A 38 0.33 -14.96 -2.33
N ARG A 39 0.07 -14.58 -3.58
CA ARG A 39 -0.41 -15.53 -4.60
C ARG A 39 0.58 -16.64 -4.86
N HIS A 40 1.87 -16.31 -4.97
CA HIS A 40 2.92 -17.29 -5.14
C HIS A 40 2.97 -18.28 -3.97
N LEU A 41 2.90 -17.79 -2.74
CA LEU A 41 2.86 -18.61 -1.54
C LEU A 41 1.61 -19.49 -1.48
N GLY A 42 0.45 -18.97 -1.87
CA GLY A 42 -0.80 -19.74 -1.94
C GLY A 42 -0.78 -20.86 -2.98
N MET A 43 0.03 -20.75 -4.04
CA MET A 43 0.24 -21.84 -5.01
C MET A 43 1.18 -22.93 -4.51
N LEU A 44 1.94 -22.67 -3.43
CA LEU A 44 2.87 -23.64 -2.86
C LEU A 44 2.19 -24.66 -1.93
N ASP A 45 0.88 -24.55 -1.67
CA ASP A 45 0.13 -25.50 -0.82
C ASP A 45 -0.33 -26.73 -1.62
N PRO A 46 0.30 -27.92 -1.46
CA PRO A 46 -0.02 -29.11 -2.23
C PRO A 46 -1.01 -30.00 -1.44
N SER A 47 -2.06 -29.36 -0.92
CA SER A 47 -2.99 -29.91 0.08
C SER A 47 -3.64 -31.25 -0.30
N GLU A 48 -3.61 -31.67 -1.56
CA GLU A 48 -4.21 -32.92 -2.01
C GLU A 48 -3.41 -34.20 -1.66
N ALA A 49 -2.12 -34.11 -1.30
CA ALA A 49 -1.27 -35.32 -1.18
C ALA A 49 -0.46 -35.43 0.13
N TRP A 50 -0.67 -34.54 1.09
CA TRP A 50 0.22 -34.39 2.25
C TRP A 50 -0.33 -35.06 3.51
N SER A 51 0.35 -36.09 4.00
CA SER A 51 -0.10 -36.92 5.14
C SER A 51 0.91 -37.00 6.29
N SER A 52 2.17 -36.62 6.08
CA SER A 52 3.21 -36.67 7.11
C SER A 52 3.10 -35.52 8.12
N ARG A 53 3.67 -35.70 9.31
CA ARG A 53 3.73 -34.65 10.35
C ARG A 53 4.47 -33.40 9.86
N SER A 54 5.60 -33.57 9.17
CA SER A 54 6.40 -32.44 8.67
C SER A 54 5.67 -31.63 7.61
N GLN A 55 4.89 -32.29 6.75
CA GLN A 55 4.06 -31.64 5.76
C GLN A 55 2.93 -30.82 6.41
N ARG A 56 2.25 -31.37 7.42
CA ARG A 56 1.22 -30.62 8.18
C ARG A 56 1.80 -29.39 8.87
N GLU A 57 2.98 -29.49 9.46
CA GLU A 57 3.68 -28.35 10.07
C GLU A 57 4.01 -27.29 9.01
N TYR A 58 4.51 -27.69 7.84
CA TYR A 58 4.76 -26.75 6.74
C TYR A 58 3.48 -26.02 6.32
N SER A 59 2.37 -26.73 6.08
CA SER A 59 1.09 -26.11 5.69
C SER A 59 0.61 -25.12 6.75
N PHE A 60 0.79 -25.45 8.03
CA PHE A 60 0.48 -24.53 9.12
C PHE A 60 1.32 -23.25 9.05
N ARG A 61 2.64 -23.36 8.83
CA ARG A 61 3.53 -22.20 8.67
C ARG A 61 3.19 -21.35 7.46
N VAL A 62 2.85 -21.97 6.34
CA VAL A 62 2.39 -21.25 5.14
C VAL A 62 1.09 -20.50 5.42
N ALA A 63 0.14 -21.10 6.13
CA ALA A 63 -1.10 -20.45 6.53
C ALA A 63 -0.86 -19.25 7.46
N GLU A 64 0.05 -19.36 8.44
CA GLU A 64 0.45 -18.23 9.29
C GLU A 64 1.02 -17.08 8.45
N MET A 65 1.96 -17.37 7.55
CA MET A 65 2.54 -16.36 6.66
C MET A 65 1.49 -15.70 5.75
N LEU A 66 0.54 -16.47 5.21
CA LEU A 66 -0.55 -15.93 4.39
C LEU A 66 -1.45 -14.99 5.20
N ALA A 67 -1.76 -15.34 6.46
CA ALA A 67 -2.53 -14.48 7.36
C ALA A 67 -1.79 -13.17 7.68
N ASP A 68 -0.48 -13.23 7.94
CA ASP A 68 0.34 -12.04 8.15
C ASP A 68 0.37 -11.13 6.90
N LEU A 69 0.48 -11.72 5.71
CA LEU A 69 0.43 -10.96 4.45
C LEU A 69 -0.95 -10.31 4.23
N ASP A 70 -2.05 -10.97 4.62
CA ASP A 70 -3.40 -10.40 4.55
C ASP A 70 -3.54 -9.18 5.48
N VAL A 71 -2.95 -9.23 6.68
CA VAL A 71 -2.91 -8.08 7.58
C VAL A 71 -2.10 -6.92 6.98
N VAL A 72 -0.95 -7.20 6.37
CA VAL A 72 -0.14 -6.16 5.72
C VAL A 72 -0.88 -5.53 4.54
N LEU A 73 -1.55 -6.32 3.71
CA LEU A 73 -2.35 -5.81 2.59
C LEU A 73 -3.48 -4.90 3.08
N HIS A 74 -4.16 -5.28 4.17
CA HIS A 74 -5.18 -4.43 4.78
C HIS A 74 -4.63 -3.06 5.20
N TYR A 75 -3.48 -3.01 5.87
CA TYR A 75 -2.86 -1.73 6.24
C TYR A 75 -2.39 -0.90 5.04
N LEU A 76 -1.98 -1.55 3.95
CA LEU A 76 -1.62 -0.84 2.71
C LEU A 76 -2.84 -0.23 2.03
N ASP A 77 -3.99 -0.93 2.05
CA ASP A 77 -5.25 -0.39 1.55
C ASP A 77 -5.68 0.85 2.36
N ASP A 78 -5.59 0.79 3.68
CA ASP A 78 -5.89 1.93 4.56
C ASP A 78 -4.95 3.12 4.28
N ALA A 79 -3.65 2.86 4.11
CA ALA A 79 -2.66 3.89 3.77
C ALA A 79 -2.96 4.52 2.40
N LEU A 80 -3.28 3.71 1.38
CA LEU A 80 -3.67 4.18 0.06
C LEU A 80 -4.94 5.04 0.11
N ALA A 81 -5.95 4.62 0.86
CA ALA A 81 -7.18 5.37 1.05
C ALA A 81 -6.92 6.73 1.73
N SER A 82 -6.05 6.74 2.75
CA SER A 82 -5.62 7.96 3.43
C SER A 82 -4.91 8.94 2.49
N VAL A 83 -3.91 8.47 1.73
CA VAL A 83 -3.19 9.30 0.77
C VAL A 83 -4.11 9.84 -0.33
N ARG A 84 -5.05 9.04 -0.85
CA ARG A 84 -6.05 9.50 -1.81
C ARG A 84 -6.92 10.62 -1.25
N ARG A 85 -7.32 10.51 0.01
CA ARG A 85 -8.11 11.55 0.69
C ARG A 85 -7.32 12.85 0.79
N HIS A 86 -6.05 12.79 1.22
CA HIS A 86 -5.19 13.97 1.30
C HIS A 86 -4.95 14.61 -0.08
N ILE A 87 -4.71 13.82 -1.13
CA ILE A 87 -4.60 14.36 -2.49
C ILE A 87 -5.89 15.10 -2.88
N HIS A 88 -7.05 14.51 -2.62
CA HIS A 88 -8.33 15.12 -2.94
C HIS A 88 -8.58 16.43 -2.15
N GLU A 89 -8.22 16.47 -0.87
CA GLU A 89 -8.30 17.68 -0.04
C GLU A 89 -7.42 18.80 -0.60
N GLU A 90 -6.16 18.51 -0.93
CA GLU A 90 -5.24 19.47 -1.55
C GLU A 90 -5.73 19.95 -2.92
N GLU A 91 -6.33 19.06 -3.73
CA GLU A 91 -6.91 19.41 -5.04
C GLU A 91 -8.18 20.25 -4.91
N ARG A 92 -9.03 19.99 -3.90
CA ARG A 92 -10.24 20.79 -3.65
C ARG A 92 -9.92 22.20 -3.20
N MET A 93 -8.87 22.39 -2.40
CA MET A 93 -8.35 23.71 -2.06
C MET A 93 -7.79 24.47 -3.28
N CYS A 94 -7.63 23.82 -4.44
CA CYS A 94 -7.24 24.47 -5.69
C CYS A 94 -8.43 25.05 -6.48
N LEU A 95 -9.65 24.56 -6.25
CA LEU A 95 -10.86 24.95 -7.00
C LEU A 95 -11.73 25.99 -6.27
N ALA A 96 -11.49 26.18 -4.96
CA ALA A 96 -12.17 27.18 -4.12
C ALA A 96 -11.36 28.49 -4.08
#